data_AF-A0A3M6UFU4-F1
#
_entry.id   AF-A0A3M6UFU4-F1
#
_cell.length_a   1.000
_cell.length_b   1.000
_cell.length_c   1.000
_cell.angle_alpha   90.00
_cell.angle_beta   90.00
_cell.angle_gamma   90.00
#
_symmetry.space_group_name_H-M   'P 1'
#
loop_
_entity.id
_entity.type
_entity.pdbx_description
1 polymer ?
#
loop_
_entity_poly.entity_id
_entity_poly.type
_entity_poly.pdbx_seq_one_letter_code
_entity_poly.pdbx_strand_id
1 'polypeptide(L)'
;MMRSSTRSPVILLLFLLTVPKLSKPCIQLLDGWKQLSAGERAKLVQVVFIGKVVNLYSYDATSTHAADFEVRKILKGSKFVEEVLEMQSSPLVIVYGFGEKMHCLSPVNPGEVHMVFMVYANESRALIARYEDVFGATAPATAKNEEEVLLALGE
;
A
#
# COMPACT_ATOMS: atom_id res chain seq x y z
N MET A 1 -58.33 21.13 9.02
CA MET A 1 -57.77 19.81 9.40
C MET A 1 -56.27 19.83 9.17
N MET A 2 -55.48 19.97 10.24
CA MET A 2 -54.02 19.90 10.20
C MET A 2 -53.60 18.43 10.04
N ARG A 3 -53.01 18.07 8.91
CA ARG A 3 -52.26 16.80 8.77
C ARG A 3 -50.84 17.05 9.25
N SER A 4 -50.64 16.81 10.54
CA SER A 4 -49.31 16.61 11.12
C SER A 4 -48.72 15.35 10.48
N SER A 5 -47.81 15.52 9.52
CA SER A 5 -46.96 14.44 9.05
C SER A 5 -45.84 14.30 10.09
N THR A 6 -46.10 13.47 11.10
CA THR A 6 -45.07 12.97 12.01
C THR A 6 -44.04 12.21 11.19
N ARG A 7 -43.01 12.91 10.71
CA ARG A 7 -41.77 12.28 10.22
C ARG A 7 -41.22 11.47 11.38
N SER A 8 -41.46 10.17 11.33
CA SER A 8 -41.13 9.24 12.39
C SER A 8 -39.61 9.27 12.61
N PRO A 9 -39.12 9.81 13.74
CA PRO A 9 -37.68 9.86 14.04
C PRO A 9 -37.09 8.44 14.15
N VAL A 10 -37.96 7.43 14.30
CA VAL A 10 -37.64 6.01 14.37
C VAL A 10 -36.98 5.50 13.09
N ILE A 11 -37.37 6.01 11.91
CA ILE A 11 -36.77 5.58 10.62
C ILE A 11 -35.35 6.14 10.48
N LEU A 12 -35.10 7.36 10.95
CA LEU A 12 -33.77 7.97 10.97
C LEU A 12 -32.85 7.28 12.00
N LEU A 13 -33.40 6.91 13.16
CA LEU A 13 -32.70 6.14 14.20
C LEU A 13 -32.36 4.71 13.75
N LEU A 14 -33.25 4.04 13.01
CA LEU A 14 -32.99 2.73 12.42
C LEU A 14 -31.90 2.79 11.34
N PHE A 15 -31.82 3.88 10.56
CA PHE A 15 -30.71 4.11 9.63
C PHE A 15 -29.38 4.30 10.37
N LEU A 16 -29.35 5.07 11.47
CA LEU A 16 -28.14 5.24 12.28
C LEU A 16 -27.67 3.95 12.96
N LEU A 17 -28.59 3.02 13.26
CA LEU A 17 -28.28 1.72 13.89
C LEU A 17 -27.84 0.63 12.90
N THR A 18 -28.11 0.79 11.59
CA THR A 18 -27.67 -0.17 10.55
C THR A 18 -26.36 0.23 9.87
N VAL A 19 -25.96 1.51 9.97
CA VAL A 19 -24.70 2.02 9.42
C VAL A 19 -23.40 1.50 10.10
N PRO A 20 -23.33 1.06 11.38
CA PRO A 20 -22.03 0.70 11.96
C PRO A 20 -21.53 -0.69 11.51
N LYS A 21 -22.26 -1.39 10.62
CA LYS A 21 -21.83 -2.70 10.08
C LYS A 21 -21.00 -2.62 8.80
N LEU A 22 -20.95 -1.47 8.13
CA LEU A 22 -20.16 -1.29 6.89
C LEU A 22 -18.78 -0.66 7.13
N SER A 23 -18.55 -0.04 8.29
CA SER A 23 -17.29 0.65 8.60
C SER A 23 -16.37 -0.15 9.54
N LYS A 24 -16.16 -1.43 9.27
CA LYS A 24 -15.16 -2.24 10.00
C LYS A 24 -14.12 -2.91 9.07
N PRO A 25 -13.29 -2.19 8.27
CA PRO A 25 -12.39 -2.90 7.36
C PRO A 25 -11.03 -3.27 7.96
N CYS A 26 -10.35 -2.44 8.77
CA CYS A 26 -9.03 -2.85 9.33
C CYS A 26 -8.86 -2.60 10.85
N ILE A 27 -9.81 -1.93 11.53
CA ILE A 27 -9.63 -1.45 12.93
C ILE A 27 -9.89 -2.52 14.01
N GLN A 28 -10.80 -3.47 13.79
CA GLN A 28 -11.05 -4.52 14.82
C GLN A 28 -9.98 -5.62 14.88
N LEU A 29 -9.03 -5.64 13.94
CA LEU A 29 -7.83 -6.48 14.00
C LEU A 29 -6.65 -5.79 14.74
N LEU A 30 -6.80 -4.52 15.15
CA LEU A 30 -5.72 -3.69 15.71
C LEU A 30 -5.64 -3.66 17.24
N ASP A 31 -6.54 -4.30 17.98
CA ASP A 31 -6.42 -4.41 19.44
C ASP A 31 -5.23 -5.33 19.79
N GLY A 32 -4.02 -4.76 19.80
CA GLY A 32 -2.77 -5.42 20.23
C GLY A 32 -1.67 -5.53 19.18
N TRP A 33 -1.90 -5.16 17.91
CA TRP A 33 -0.86 -5.25 16.87
C TRP A 33 0.06 -4.02 16.86
N LYS A 34 1.34 -4.24 17.18
CA LYS A 34 2.38 -3.21 17.05
C LYS A 34 2.81 -3.11 15.58
N GLN A 35 2.81 -1.90 15.03
CA GLN A 35 3.37 -1.62 13.72
C GLN A 35 4.83 -2.07 13.63
N LEU A 36 5.18 -2.82 12.58
CA LEU A 36 6.57 -3.08 12.26
C LEU A 36 7.23 -1.79 11.76
N SER A 37 8.43 -1.52 12.27
CA SER A 37 9.29 -0.45 11.78
C SER A 37 9.68 -0.66 10.32
N ALA A 38 10.17 0.41 9.67
CA ALA A 38 10.67 0.31 8.30
C ALA A 38 11.79 -0.74 8.20
N GLY A 39 12.69 -0.77 9.19
CA GLY A 39 13.76 -1.76 9.27
C GLY A 39 13.27 -3.20 9.43
N GLU A 40 12.30 -3.46 10.32
CA GLU A 40 11.72 -4.81 10.47
C GLU A 40 11.07 -5.30 9.18
N ARG A 41 10.32 -4.42 8.50
CA ARG A 41 9.69 -4.75 7.22
C ARG A 41 10.70 -5.01 6.12
N ALA A 42 11.80 -4.24 6.06
CA ALA A 42 12.87 -4.45 5.09
C ALA A 42 13.53 -5.83 5.22
N LYS A 43 13.56 -6.43 6.41
CA LYS A 43 14.08 -7.80 6.61
C LYS A 43 13.19 -8.87 5.97
N LEU A 44 11.88 -8.64 5.92
CA LEU A 44 10.88 -9.63 5.50
C LEU A 44 10.67 -9.69 3.97
N VAL A 45 11.10 -8.65 3.25
CA VAL A 45 10.90 -8.53 1.79
C VAL A 45 12.21 -8.66 1.01
N GLN A 46 12.12 -8.93 -0.29
CA GLN A 46 13.29 -9.09 -1.16
C GLN A 46 13.82 -7.76 -1.69
N VAL A 47 12.94 -6.79 -1.91
CA VAL A 47 13.27 -5.52 -2.57
C VAL A 47 12.75 -4.34 -1.77
N VAL A 48 13.61 -3.33 -1.59
CA VAL A 48 13.24 -2.04 -1.02
C VAL A 48 13.88 -0.94 -1.85
N PHE A 49 13.08 0.02 -2.32
CA PHE A 49 13.58 1.23 -2.95
C PHE A 49 12.78 2.46 -2.52
N ILE A 50 13.40 3.63 -2.67
CA ILE A 50 12.75 4.93 -2.63
C ILE A 50 12.51 5.37 -4.07
N GLY A 51 11.26 5.67 -4.42
CA GLY A 51 10.87 6.01 -5.78
C GLY A 51 9.70 6.97 -5.83
N LYS A 52 9.60 7.70 -6.94
CA LYS A 52 8.49 8.60 -7.25
C LYS A 52 7.48 7.88 -8.12
N VAL A 53 6.22 7.91 -7.74
CA VAL A 53 5.11 7.38 -8.55
C VAL A 53 4.94 8.27 -9.79
N VAL A 54 4.98 7.67 -10.98
CA VAL A 54 4.82 8.38 -12.26
C VAL A 54 3.41 8.19 -12.80
N ASN A 55 2.97 6.94 -12.95
CA ASN A 55 1.68 6.57 -13.52
C ASN A 55 1.01 5.47 -12.70
N LEU A 56 -0.32 5.35 -12.81
CA LEU A 56 -1.11 4.25 -12.27
C LEU A 56 -1.86 3.55 -13.41
N TYR A 57 -2.00 2.24 -13.33
CA TYR A 57 -2.74 1.43 -14.29
C TYR A 57 -3.73 0.54 -13.55
N SER A 58 -4.98 0.53 -14.01
CA SER A 58 -5.93 -0.50 -13.56
C SER A 58 -5.44 -1.84 -14.10
N TYR A 59 -5.06 -2.74 -13.18
CA TYR A 59 -4.48 -4.04 -13.52
C TYR A 59 -5.53 -5.16 -13.46
N ASP A 60 -6.56 -5.02 -12.63
CA ASP A 60 -7.60 -6.03 -12.48
C ASP A 60 -8.94 -5.42 -11.99
N ALA A 61 -10.06 -6.09 -12.26
CA ALA A 61 -11.38 -5.85 -11.69
C ALA A 61 -11.43 -6.07 -10.16
N THR A 62 -10.36 -6.59 -9.56
CA THR A 62 -10.24 -7.00 -8.14
C THR A 62 -9.76 -5.90 -7.18
N SER A 63 -10.00 -4.62 -7.49
CA SER A 63 -9.66 -3.44 -6.65
C SER A 63 -8.17 -3.12 -6.45
N THR A 64 -7.27 -3.84 -7.14
CA THR A 64 -5.83 -3.54 -7.15
C THR A 64 -5.40 -2.84 -8.44
N HIS A 65 -4.35 -2.04 -8.36
CA HIS A 65 -3.72 -1.36 -9.49
C HIS A 65 -2.20 -1.53 -9.47
N ALA A 66 -1.60 -1.35 -10.64
CA ALA A 66 -0.17 -1.25 -10.81
C ALA A 66 0.27 0.21 -10.85
N ALA A 67 1.52 0.47 -10.52
CA ALA A 67 2.11 1.80 -10.56
C ALA A 67 3.52 1.76 -11.14
N ASP A 68 3.84 2.74 -11.97
CA ASP A 68 5.20 2.97 -12.45
C ASP A 68 5.96 3.86 -11.47
N PHE A 69 7.20 3.47 -11.18
CA PHE A 69 8.10 4.22 -10.33
C PHE A 69 9.34 4.68 -11.08
N GLU A 70 9.63 5.98 -10.94
CA GLU A 70 10.99 6.51 -11.13
C GLU A 70 11.80 6.19 -9.87
N VAL A 71 12.64 5.17 -9.94
CA VAL A 71 13.47 4.75 -8.80
C VAL A 71 14.59 5.76 -8.56
N ARG A 72 14.68 6.24 -7.32
CA ARG A 72 15.69 7.23 -6.89
C ARG A 72 16.86 6.59 -6.16
N LYS A 73 16.55 5.62 -5.29
CA LYS A 73 17.55 4.91 -4.50
C LYS A 73 17.07 3.50 -4.20
N ILE A 74 17.89 2.50 -4.48
CA ILE A 74 17.63 1.12 -4.09
C ILE A 74 18.34 0.87 -2.77
N LEU A 75 17.60 0.36 -1.78
CA LEU A 75 18.10 0.04 -0.43
C LEU A 75 18.29 -1.47 -0.25
N LYS A 76 17.59 -2.28 -1.04
CA LYS A 76 17.72 -3.75 -1.01
C LYS A 76 17.30 -4.34 -2.35
N GLY A 77 18.02 -5.36 -2.80
CA GLY A 77 17.59 -6.20 -3.92
C GLY A 77 17.75 -5.58 -5.30
N SER A 78 18.85 -4.83 -5.54
CA SER A 78 19.15 -4.18 -6.84
C SER A 78 19.03 -5.13 -8.03
N LYS A 79 19.56 -6.36 -7.90
CA LYS A 79 19.46 -7.40 -8.95
C LYS A 79 18.03 -7.66 -9.43
N PHE A 80 17.04 -7.62 -8.53
CA PHE A 80 15.65 -7.87 -8.90
C PHE A 80 15.05 -6.66 -9.62
N VAL A 81 15.46 -5.45 -9.24
CA VAL A 81 15.07 -4.23 -9.95
C VAL A 81 15.65 -4.22 -11.36
N GLU A 82 16.92 -4.59 -11.50
CA GLU A 82 17.59 -4.74 -12.81
C GLU A 82 16.90 -5.79 -13.68
N GLU A 83 16.59 -6.97 -13.13
CA GLU A 83 15.85 -8.02 -13.85
C GLU A 83 14.48 -7.54 -14.35
N VAL A 84 13.75 -6.76 -13.55
CA VAL A 84 12.48 -6.17 -14.00
C VAL A 84 12.69 -5.15 -15.11
N LEU A 85 13.69 -4.27 -14.97
CA LEU A 85 14.03 -3.26 -15.97
C LEU A 85 14.43 -3.89 -17.32
N GLU A 86 15.14 -5.01 -17.32
CA GLU A 86 15.54 -5.72 -18.55
C GLU A 86 14.35 -6.32 -19.31
N MET A 87 13.25 -6.62 -18.62
CA MET A 87 12.05 -7.23 -19.20
C MET A 87 11.09 -6.22 -19.85
N GLN A 88 11.35 -4.92 -19.69
CA GLN A 88 10.46 -3.84 -20.09
C GLN A 88 11.14 -2.82 -21.00
N SER A 89 10.37 -2.17 -21.86
CA SER A 89 10.88 -1.11 -22.75
C SER A 89 10.98 0.26 -22.08
N SER A 90 10.45 0.39 -20.86
CA SER A 90 10.41 1.64 -20.08
C SER A 90 11.54 1.66 -19.05
N PRO A 91 12.16 2.82 -18.77
CA PRO A 91 13.09 2.95 -17.65
C PRO A 91 12.38 3.02 -16.27
N LEU A 92 11.05 3.00 -16.23
CA LEU A 92 10.24 3.08 -15.00
C LEU A 92 9.89 1.70 -14.48
N VAL A 93 10.16 1.43 -13.21
CA VAL A 93 9.90 0.12 -12.59
C VAL A 93 8.41 -0.04 -12.31
N ILE A 94 7.79 -1.04 -12.91
CA ILE A 94 6.38 -1.36 -12.63
C ILE A 94 6.24 -2.22 -11.37
N VAL A 95 5.32 -1.82 -10.49
CA VAL A 95 5.03 -2.52 -9.24
C VAL A 95 3.53 -2.75 -9.13
N TYR A 96 3.13 -3.97 -8.78
CA TYR A 96 1.73 -4.40 -8.70
C TYR A 96 1.25 -4.49 -7.26
N GLY A 97 -0.06 -4.44 -7.04
CA GLY A 97 -0.69 -4.74 -5.75
C GLY A 97 -1.05 -3.53 -4.89
N PHE A 98 -1.10 -2.33 -5.47
CA PHE A 98 -1.60 -1.14 -4.78
C PHE A 98 -3.12 -1.07 -4.81
N GLY A 99 -3.73 -0.27 -3.93
CA GLY A 99 -5.17 -0.11 -3.86
C GLY A 99 -5.63 0.74 -2.69
N GLU A 100 -6.92 0.74 -2.40
CA GLU A 100 -7.48 1.61 -1.38
C GLU A 100 -7.25 1.08 0.04
N LYS A 101 -7.00 2.00 0.98
CA LYS A 101 -6.82 1.67 2.41
C LYS A 101 -8.04 0.94 3.01
N MET A 102 -9.25 1.20 2.51
CA MET A 102 -10.46 0.51 2.97
C MET A 102 -10.49 -0.98 2.62
N HIS A 103 -9.71 -1.40 1.63
CA HIS A 103 -9.52 -2.80 1.28
C HIS A 103 -8.26 -3.40 1.93
N CYS A 104 -7.68 -2.70 2.91
CA CYS A 104 -6.39 -3.02 3.51
C CYS A 104 -5.32 -3.22 2.40
N LEU A 105 -5.25 -2.26 1.48
CA LEU A 105 -4.22 -2.12 0.46
C LEU A 105 -3.46 -0.81 0.65
N SER A 106 -2.31 -0.68 0.00
CA SER A 106 -1.48 0.53 0.09
C SER A 106 -1.84 1.50 -1.02
N PRO A 107 -2.38 2.68 -0.71
CA PRO A 107 -2.65 3.68 -1.73
C PRO A 107 -1.36 4.39 -2.12
N VAL A 108 -1.23 4.67 -3.41
CA VAL A 108 -0.16 5.51 -3.98
C VAL A 108 -0.79 6.44 -5.02
N ASN A 109 -0.27 7.67 -5.14
CA ASN A 109 -0.74 8.62 -6.16
C ASN A 109 0.43 9.16 -6.99
N PRO A 110 0.21 9.49 -8.29
CA PRO A 110 1.22 10.12 -9.12
C PRO A 110 1.81 11.37 -8.47
N GLY A 111 3.14 11.51 -8.55
CA GLY A 111 3.89 12.60 -7.96
C GLY A 111 4.41 12.35 -6.55
N GLU A 112 3.82 11.40 -5.81
CA GLU A 112 4.26 11.05 -4.46
C GLU A 112 5.58 10.29 -4.47
N VAL A 113 6.36 10.43 -3.40
CA VAL A 113 7.62 9.71 -3.19
C VAL A 113 7.47 8.79 -2.00
N HIS A 114 7.69 7.50 -2.23
CA HIS A 114 7.51 6.45 -1.23
C HIS A 114 8.77 5.61 -1.10
N MET A 115 8.99 5.09 0.11
CA MET A 115 9.78 3.89 0.32
C MET A 115 8.83 2.70 0.14
N VAL A 116 9.17 1.77 -0.76
CA VAL A 116 8.30 0.67 -1.16
C VAL A 116 8.94 -0.66 -0.79
N PHE A 117 8.17 -1.55 -0.18
CA PHE A 117 8.59 -2.86 0.32
C PHE A 117 7.90 -3.95 -0.51
N MET A 118 8.70 -4.73 -1.24
CA MET A 118 8.16 -5.61 -2.29
C MET A 118 8.77 -7.00 -2.25
N VAL A 119 7.94 -7.97 -2.60
CA VAL A 119 8.40 -9.31 -2.93
C VAL A 119 8.65 -9.42 -4.42
N TYR A 120 9.62 -10.25 -4.80
CA TYR A 120 9.88 -10.59 -6.20
C TYR A 120 9.19 -11.91 -6.53
N ALA A 121 8.29 -11.89 -7.51
CA ALA A 121 7.60 -13.07 -8.01
C ALA A 121 8.40 -13.66 -9.18
N ASN A 122 9.15 -14.74 -8.92
CA ASN A 122 10.06 -15.35 -9.90
C ASN A 122 9.37 -15.79 -11.21
N GLU A 123 8.13 -16.30 -11.12
CA GLU A 123 7.41 -16.86 -12.28
C GLU A 123 7.05 -15.78 -13.30
N SER A 124 6.58 -14.63 -12.82
CA SER A 124 6.21 -13.49 -13.66
C SER A 124 7.31 -12.43 -13.78
N ARG A 125 8.42 -12.60 -13.08
CA ARG A 125 9.51 -11.62 -12.93
C ARG A 125 8.96 -10.23 -12.57
N ALA A 126 8.08 -10.19 -11.58
CA ALA A 126 7.35 -8.99 -11.20
C ALA A 126 7.61 -8.58 -9.76
N LEU A 127 7.59 -7.28 -9.49
CA LEU A 127 7.61 -6.73 -8.14
C LEU A 127 6.19 -6.55 -7.63
N ILE A 128 5.90 -7.18 -6.50
CA ILE A 128 4.58 -7.15 -5.88
C ILE A 128 4.67 -6.44 -4.53
N ALA A 129 3.93 -5.36 -4.39
CA ALA A 129 3.70 -4.66 -3.14
C ALA A 129 2.95 -5.58 -2.17
N ARG A 130 3.62 -6.05 -1.11
CA ARG A 130 3.01 -6.99 -0.15
C ARG A 130 2.37 -6.26 1.01
N TYR A 131 1.16 -6.68 1.37
CA TYR A 131 0.46 -6.25 2.58
C TYR A 131 0.70 -7.29 3.68
N GLU A 132 1.73 -7.12 4.50
CA GLU A 132 1.94 -7.98 5.68
C GLU A 132 1.36 -7.38 6.97
N ASP A 133 1.19 -6.05 7.02
CA ASP A 133 0.67 -5.34 8.19
C ASP A 133 -0.33 -4.26 7.81
N VAL A 134 -1.00 -3.69 8.81
CA VAL A 134 -2.07 -2.68 8.65
C VAL A 134 -1.57 -1.33 8.10
N PHE A 135 -0.27 -1.22 7.86
CA PHE A 135 0.42 0.00 7.43
C PHE A 135 0.89 -0.11 5.98
N GLY A 136 0.79 -1.30 5.36
CA GLY A 136 0.84 -1.52 3.93
C GLY A 136 2.22 -1.42 3.31
N ALA A 137 2.41 -1.86 2.07
CA ALA A 137 3.64 -1.98 1.29
C ALA A 137 4.47 -0.68 1.11
N THR A 138 4.04 0.45 1.66
CA THR A 138 4.70 1.75 1.54
C THR A 138 5.00 2.38 2.89
N ALA A 139 6.04 3.21 2.95
CA ALA A 139 6.30 4.14 4.04
C ALA A 139 6.77 5.49 3.49
N PRO A 140 6.63 6.59 4.26
CA PRO A 140 7.21 7.87 3.88
C PRO A 140 8.73 7.77 3.65
N ALA A 141 9.22 8.36 2.57
CA ALA A 141 10.66 8.43 2.24
C ALA A 141 11.38 9.49 3.10
N THR A 142 11.43 9.28 4.41
CA THR A 142 12.13 10.15 5.36
C THR A 142 13.52 9.61 5.68
N ALA A 143 14.45 10.50 6.05
CA ALA A 143 15.80 10.10 6.46
C ALA A 143 15.79 9.11 7.63
N LYS A 144 14.86 9.26 8.57
CA LYS A 144 14.69 8.34 9.69
C LYS A 144 14.34 6.92 9.24
N ASN A 145 13.34 6.79 8.35
CA ASN A 145 12.94 5.47 7.85
C ASN A 145 14.05 4.84 7.01
N GLU A 146 14.79 5.64 6.25
CA GLU A 146 15.93 5.17 5.47
C GLU A 146 17.05 4.65 6.37
N GLU A 147 17.42 5.40 7.42
CA GLU A 147 18.39 4.98 8.42
C GLU A 147 17.96 3.70 9.14
N GLU A 148 16.69 3.59 9.55
CA GLU A 148 16.14 2.36 10.15
C GLU A 148 16.29 1.15 9.23
N VAL A 149 16.10 1.32 7.92
CA VAL A 149 16.29 0.25 6.92
C VAL A 149 17.75 -0.13 6.78
N LEU A 150 18.65 0.84 6.58
CA LEU A 150 20.08 0.57 6.41
C LEU A 150 20.67 -0.16 7.63
N LEU A 151 20.38 0.34 8.83
CA LEU A 151 20.80 -0.31 10.08
C LEU A 151 20.23 -1.73 10.22
N ALA A 152 18.98 -1.94 9.80
CA ALA A 152 18.36 -3.26 9.84
C ALA A 152 18.96 -4.25 8.83
N LEU A 153 19.48 -3.77 7.71
CA LEU A 153 20.13 -4.56 6.67
C LEU A 153 21.64 -4.76 6.93
N GLY A 154 22.22 -4.02 7.89
CA GLY A 154 23.64 -4.08 8.23
C GLY A 154 24.53 -3.21 7.33
N GLU A 155 23.95 -2.15 6.76
CA GLU A 155 24.60 -1.15 5.90
C GLU A 155 24.86 0.18 6.62
#